data_AF-A0A965IAT5-F1
#
_entry.id   AF-A0A965IAT5-F1
#
_cell.length_a   1.000
_cell.length_b   1.000
_cell.length_c   1.000
_cell.angle_alpha   90.00
_cell.angle_beta   90.00
_cell.angle_gamma   90.00
#
_symmetry.space_group_name_H-M   'P 1'
#
loop_
_entity.id
_entity.type
_entity.pdbx_description
1 polymer ?
#
loop_
_entity_poly.entity_id
_entity_poly.type
_entity_poly.pdbx_seq_one_letter_code
_entity_poly.pdbx_strand_id
1 'polypeptide(L)'
;ISQNPNKKGLWSWVISASLGDRDTITQSVLDQAHHLGFSDLEVITTVVEKRASFSCKPGITRPALNVGPGLWACGDYIEGPYPSTLEGAVLSGQQVIDQISQS
;
A
#
# COMPACT_ATOMS: atom_id res chain seq x y z
N ILE A 1 -16.13 -6.56 22.73
CA ILE A 1 -15.29 -5.35 22.75
C ILE A 1 -15.34 -4.79 24.17
N SER A 2 -14.20 -4.74 24.87
CA SER A 2 -14.12 -4.36 26.29
C SER A 2 -14.41 -2.87 26.46
N GLN A 3 -15.47 -2.53 27.19
CA GLN A 3 -15.78 -1.16 27.61
C GLN A 3 -14.93 -0.84 28.84
N ASN A 4 -13.74 -0.28 28.64
CA ASN A 4 -12.88 0.18 29.73
C ASN A 4 -12.67 1.70 29.58
N PRO A 5 -13.21 2.53 30.48
CA PRO A 5 -13.29 3.99 30.31
C PRO A 5 -11.94 4.74 30.43
N ASN A 6 -10.84 4.04 30.69
CA ASN A 6 -9.53 4.64 30.95
C ASN A 6 -8.42 4.24 29.96
N LYS A 7 -8.78 3.68 28.79
CA LYS A 7 -7.87 3.58 27.66
C LYS A 7 -8.31 4.61 26.61
N LYS A 8 -7.57 5.71 26.49
CA LYS A 8 -7.67 6.56 25.29
C LYS A 8 -7.31 5.65 24.10
N GLY A 9 -8.32 5.27 23.31
CA GLY A 9 -8.13 4.43 22.13
C GLY A 9 -7.37 5.20 21.05
N LEU A 10 -6.51 4.51 20.30
CA LEU A 10 -5.89 5.08 19.11
C LEU A 10 -6.72 4.70 17.89
N TRP A 11 -7.03 5.68 17.07
CA TRP A 11 -7.62 5.49 15.75
C TRP A 11 -6.55 5.66 14.68
N SER A 12 -6.63 4.83 13.64
CA SER A 12 -5.79 4.95 12.44
C SER A 12 -6.67 4.95 11.22
N TRP A 13 -6.39 5.86 10.30
CA TRP A 13 -7.08 5.98 9.03
C TRP A 13 -6.07 5.87 7.90
N VAL A 14 -6.47 5.18 6.84
CA VAL A 14 -5.70 5.05 5.61
C VAL A 14 -6.56 5.61 4.50
N ILE A 15 -5.99 6.54 3.75
CA ILE A 15 -6.62 7.17 2.60
C ILE A 15 -5.77 6.89 1.37
N SER A 16 -6.44 6.62 0.25
CA SER A 16 -5.82 6.49 -1.06
C SER A 16 -6.14 7.72 -1.91
N ALA A 17 -5.22 8.12 -2.79
CA ALA A 17 -5.40 9.20 -3.76
C ALA A 17 -5.70 10.60 -3.17
N SER A 18 -4.89 11.02 -2.20
CA SER A 18 -5.01 12.35 -1.57
C SER A 18 -4.27 13.42 -2.38
N LEU A 19 -5.01 14.38 -2.93
CA LEU A 19 -4.44 15.56 -3.58
C LEU A 19 -4.17 16.63 -2.52
N GLY A 20 -2.94 17.15 -2.47
CA GLY A 20 -2.55 18.23 -1.56
C GLY A 20 -1.34 17.90 -0.69
N ASP A 21 -1.02 18.81 0.20
CA ASP A 21 0.03 18.62 1.22
C ASP A 21 -0.50 17.87 2.45
N ARG A 22 0.44 17.52 3.34
CA ARG A 22 0.18 16.77 4.57
C ARG A 22 -0.89 17.43 5.46
N ASP A 23 -0.86 18.75 5.59
CA ASP A 23 -1.71 19.47 6.55
C ASP A 23 -3.14 19.55 6.03
N THR A 24 -3.30 19.86 4.73
CA THR A 24 -4.60 19.85 4.05
C THR A 24 -5.26 18.48 4.12
N ILE A 25 -4.48 17.42 3.90
CA ILE A 25 -4.95 16.04 3.99
C ILE A 25 -5.35 15.69 5.42
N THR A 26 -4.53 16.07 6.41
CA THR A 26 -4.81 15.81 7.83
C THR A 26 -6.12 16.45 8.25
N GLN A 27 -6.34 17.72 7.87
CA GLN A 27 -7.58 18.42 8.17
C GLN A 27 -8.78 17.76 7.50
N SER A 28 -8.66 17.35 6.24
CA SER A 28 -9.76 16.67 5.53
C SER A 28 -10.16 15.36 6.20
N VAL A 29 -9.18 14.59 6.72
CA VAL A 29 -9.45 13.35 7.48
C VAL A 29 -10.14 13.67 8.82
N LEU A 30 -9.71 14.71 9.53
CA LEU A 30 -10.36 15.14 10.77
C LEU A 30 -11.80 15.58 10.53
N ASP A 31 -12.04 16.37 9.49
CA ASP A 31 -13.38 16.83 9.13
C ASP A 31 -14.28 15.63 8.79
N GLN A 32 -13.79 14.65 8.02
CA GLN A 32 -14.53 13.44 7.71
C GLN A 32 -14.79 12.59 8.96
N ALA A 33 -13.81 12.45 9.85
CA ALA A 33 -13.97 11.72 11.10
C ALA A 33 -15.04 12.37 11.98
N HIS A 34 -15.06 13.71 12.07
CA HIS A 34 -16.10 14.45 12.79
C HIS A 34 -17.50 14.20 12.19
N HIS A 35 -17.63 14.23 10.86
CA HIS A 35 -18.90 13.91 10.19
C HIS A 35 -19.38 12.46 10.44
N LEU A 36 -18.45 11.53 10.69
CA LEU A 36 -18.74 10.14 11.05
C LEU A 36 -19.00 9.94 12.56
N GLY A 37 -18.98 11.01 13.36
CA GLY A 37 -19.26 10.98 14.79
C GLY A 37 -18.03 10.75 15.68
N PHE A 38 -16.81 10.82 15.13
CA PHE A 38 -15.60 10.83 15.93
C PHE A 38 -15.27 12.27 16.36
N SER A 39 -15.60 12.62 17.60
CA SER A 39 -15.23 13.91 18.23
C SER A 39 -13.97 13.79 19.08
N ASP A 40 -13.41 14.93 19.49
CA ASP A 40 -12.32 15.03 20.46
C ASP A 40 -11.03 14.26 20.07
N LEU A 41 -10.72 14.27 18.78
CA LEU A 41 -9.51 13.65 18.23
C LEU A 41 -8.29 14.57 18.36
N GLU A 42 -7.18 14.00 18.84
CA GLU A 42 -5.86 14.62 18.83
C GLU A 42 -5.00 13.95 17.75
N VAL A 43 -4.44 14.74 16.84
CA VAL A 43 -3.55 14.21 15.80
C VAL A 43 -2.20 13.88 16.42
N ILE A 44 -1.86 12.59 16.46
CA ILE A 44 -0.54 12.13 16.92
C ILE A 44 0.47 12.19 15.76
N THR A 45 0.09 11.70 14.58
CA THR A 45 0.99 11.65 13.43
C THR A 45 0.21 11.59 12.12
N THR A 46 0.83 12.13 11.07
CA THR A 46 0.40 11.95 9.68
C THR A 46 1.60 11.47 8.89
N VAL A 47 1.48 10.30 8.27
CA VAL A 47 2.53 9.73 7.40
C VAL A 47 2.05 9.80 5.96
N VAL A 48 2.84 10.41 5.09
CA VAL A 48 2.51 10.56 3.67
C VAL A 48 3.56 9.84 2.84
N GLU A 49 3.13 8.83 2.09
CA GLU A 49 4.00 8.09 1.18
C GLU A 49 3.56 8.22 -0.28
N LYS A 50 4.37 8.93 -1.07
CA LYS A 50 4.05 9.22 -2.48
C LYS A 50 4.29 8.03 -3.42
N ARG A 51 4.99 6.99 -2.96
CA ARG A 51 5.36 5.81 -3.75
C ARG A 51 4.97 4.48 -3.09
N ALA A 52 4.08 4.52 -2.09
CA ALA A 52 3.72 3.32 -1.34
C ALA A 52 2.84 2.32 -2.10
N SER A 53 2.17 2.72 -3.17
CA SER A 53 1.26 1.83 -3.90
C SER A 53 1.46 1.87 -5.41
N PHE A 54 1.43 0.68 -5.99
CA PHE A 54 1.29 0.48 -7.42
C PHE A 54 -0.04 1.06 -7.92
N SER A 55 -0.06 1.62 -9.13
CA SER A 55 -1.29 2.10 -9.73
C SER A 55 -2.15 0.89 -10.13
N CYS A 56 -3.20 0.58 -9.36
CA CYS A 56 -4.16 -0.49 -9.65
C CYS A 56 -5.09 -0.14 -10.83
N LYS A 57 -4.52 0.33 -11.95
CA LYS A 57 -5.25 0.58 -13.19
C LYS A 57 -5.55 -0.76 -13.88
N PRO A 58 -6.83 -1.07 -14.16
CA PRO A 58 -7.16 -2.24 -14.95
C PRO A 58 -6.45 -2.21 -16.30
N GLY A 59 -5.95 -3.38 -16.75
CA GLY A 59 -5.32 -3.53 -18.05
C GLY A 59 -3.92 -2.91 -18.19
N ILE A 60 -3.26 -2.52 -17.10
CA ILE A 60 -1.87 -2.06 -17.17
C ILE A 60 -0.93 -3.22 -17.54
N THR A 61 -0.11 -3.02 -18.57
CA THR A 61 0.94 -3.97 -18.94
C THR A 61 2.06 -3.89 -17.91
N ARG A 62 2.30 -5.00 -17.20
CA ARG A 62 3.42 -5.12 -16.26
C ARG A 62 4.65 -5.69 -16.97
N PRO A 63 5.88 -5.35 -16.54
CA PRO A 63 7.09 -5.90 -17.14
C PRO A 63 7.22 -7.41 -16.91
N ALA A 64 7.86 -8.10 -17.85
CA ALA A 64 8.24 -9.49 -17.71
C ALA A 64 9.38 -9.69 -16.68
N LEU A 65 9.55 -10.93 -16.23
CA LEU A 65 10.60 -11.34 -15.27
C LEU A 65 12.02 -11.17 -15.83
N ASN A 66 12.24 -11.46 -17.11
CA ASN A 66 13.54 -11.33 -17.75
C ASN A 66 13.72 -9.89 -18.26
N VAL A 67 14.71 -9.18 -17.70
CA VAL A 67 15.02 -7.79 -18.06
C VAL A 67 16.30 -7.66 -18.89
N GLY A 68 17.08 -8.73 -19.02
CA GLY A 68 18.31 -8.76 -19.80
C GLY A 68 19.19 -9.99 -19.51
N PRO A 69 20.31 -10.16 -20.23
CA PRO A 69 21.21 -11.29 -20.03
C PRO A 69 21.72 -11.38 -18.57
N GLY A 70 21.40 -12.47 -17.89
CA GLY A 70 21.78 -12.70 -16.49
C GLY A 70 21.08 -11.79 -15.47
N LEU A 71 20.06 -11.03 -15.89
CA LEU A 71 19.34 -10.09 -15.02
C LEU A 71 17.85 -10.41 -15.00
N TRP A 72 17.35 -10.65 -13.79
CA TRP A 72 15.97 -11.02 -13.53
C TRP A 72 15.33 -10.02 -12.55
N ALA A 73 14.08 -9.68 -12.79
CA ALA A 73 13.28 -8.87 -11.89
C ALA A 73 12.21 -9.72 -11.20
N CYS A 74 12.03 -9.48 -9.91
CA CYS A 74 10.94 -10.03 -9.11
C CYS A 74 10.36 -8.92 -8.22
N GLY A 75 9.12 -9.10 -7.79
CA GLY A 75 8.34 -8.13 -7.05
C GLY A 75 6.89 -8.11 -7.51
N ASP A 76 6.05 -7.44 -6.75
CA ASP A 76 4.62 -7.29 -7.01
C ASP A 76 4.30 -6.40 -8.24
N TYR A 77 5.32 -5.69 -8.74
CA TYR A 77 5.30 -4.94 -10.00
C TYR A 77 5.45 -5.80 -11.26
N ILE A 78 5.96 -7.04 -11.12
CA ILE A 78 6.22 -7.93 -12.25
C ILE A 78 4.92 -8.58 -12.71
N GLU A 79 4.86 -8.90 -14.01
CA GLU A 79 3.75 -9.65 -14.60
C GLU A 79 3.50 -10.95 -13.83
N GLY A 80 2.23 -11.18 -13.48
CA GLY A 80 1.84 -12.31 -12.65
C GLY A 80 0.32 -12.45 -12.55
N PRO A 81 -0.17 -13.54 -11.94
CA PRO A 81 -1.60 -13.84 -11.88
C PRO A 81 -2.36 -12.95 -10.88
N TYR A 82 -1.66 -12.33 -9.93
CA TYR A 82 -2.25 -11.49 -8.89
C TYR A 82 -1.92 -10.00 -9.12
N PRO A 83 -2.81 -9.08 -8.68
CA PRO A 83 -2.46 -7.66 -8.51
C PRO A 83 -1.23 -7.48 -7.60
N SER A 84 -0.75 -6.23 -7.47
CA SER A 84 0.40 -5.91 -6.59
C SER A 84 0.07 -6.28 -5.14
N THR A 85 0.54 -7.46 -4.75
CA THR A 85 0.26 -8.17 -3.50
C THR A 85 1.55 -8.82 -3.01
N LEU A 86 1.65 -9.08 -1.71
CA LEU A 86 2.82 -9.73 -1.13
C LEU A 86 2.97 -11.16 -1.68
N GLU A 87 1.86 -11.87 -1.88
CA GLU A 87 1.81 -13.20 -2.48
C GLU A 87 2.31 -13.17 -3.92
N GLY A 88 1.91 -12.17 -4.71
CA GLY A 88 2.42 -11.94 -6.06
C GLY A 88 3.93 -11.68 -6.08
N ALA A 89 4.46 -10.87 -5.16
CA ALA A 89 5.90 -10.64 -5.02
C ALA A 89 6.65 -11.93 -4.73
N VAL A 90 6.20 -12.71 -3.75
CA VAL A 90 6.83 -13.98 -3.35
C VAL A 90 6.82 -14.97 -4.52
N LEU A 91 5.69 -15.11 -5.21
CA LEU A 91 5.54 -16.01 -6.36
C LEU A 91 6.48 -15.63 -7.50
N SER A 92 6.60 -14.33 -7.82
CA SER A 92 7.54 -13.86 -8.85
C SER A 92 9.00 -14.18 -8.50
N GLY A 93 9.36 -14.12 -7.20
CA GLY A 93 10.68 -14.50 -6.72
C GLY A 93 10.98 -15.98 -6.92
N GLN A 94 10.03 -16.85 -6.61
CA GLN A 94 10.16 -18.30 -6.85
C GLN A 94 10.35 -18.60 -8.34
N GLN A 95 9.57 -17.95 -9.21
CA GLN A 95 9.70 -18.09 -10.66
C GLN A 95 11.10 -17.72 -11.16
N VAL A 96 11.69 -16.64 -10.63
CA VAL A 96 13.08 -16.27 -10.98
C VAL A 96 14.07 -17.37 -10.60
N ILE A 97 13.95 -17.95 -9.41
CA ILE A 97 14.82 -19.04 -8.96
C ILE A 97 14.68 -20.28 -9.86
N ASP A 98 13.46 -20.63 -10.25
CA ASP A 98 13.21 -21.75 -11.16
C ASP A 98 13.87 -21.51 -12.53
N GLN A 99 13.78 -20.28 -13.07
CA GLN A 99 14.41 -19.92 -14.34
C GLN A 99 15.94 -19.96 -14.27
N ILE A 100 16.52 -19.43 -13.19
CA ILE A 100 17.97 -19.46 -12.96
C ILE A 100 18.47 -20.90 -12.85
N SER A 101 17.72 -21.78 -12.19
CA SER A 101 18.12 -23.17 -11.98
C SER A 101 18.02 -24.04 -13.26
N GLN A 102 17.29 -23.56 -14.27
CA GLN A 102 17.11 -24.22 -15.57
C GLN A 102 18.03 -23.68 -16.68
N SER A 103 18.79 -22.61 -16.40
CA SER A 103 19.71 -21.94 -17.33
C SER A 103 21.13 -22.47 -17.20
#